data_AF-A0A946BEP1-F1
#
_entry.id   AF-A0A946BEP1-F1
#
_cell.length_a   1.000
_cell.length_b   1.000
_cell.length_c   1.000
_cell.angle_alpha   90.00
_cell.angle_beta   90.00
_cell.angle_gamma   90.00
#
_symmetry.space_group_name_H-M   'P 1'
#
loop_
_entity.id
_entity.type
_entity.pdbx_description
1 polymer ?
#
loop_
_entity_poly.entity_id
_entity_poly.type
_entity_poly.pdbx_seq_one_letter_code
_entity_poly.pdbx_strand_id
1 'polypeptide(L)'
;MTENDLKNYYLMLKKIFSVAEELENRYPEQILKFYELSVGNLDISTTRKIYSKNAVAVARVRRVLVDVMKKTDEWKKYALRIKTNNAKRPAFQDEFAGVIPDW
;
A
#
# COMPACT_ATOMS: atom_id res chain seq x y z
N MET A 1 -22.21 2.60 13.26
CA MET A 1 -21.03 3.48 13.24
C MET A 1 -21.45 4.80 12.63
N THR A 2 -21.35 5.89 13.39
CA THR A 2 -21.81 7.22 12.97
C THR A 2 -20.79 7.87 12.02
N GLU A 3 -21.16 8.95 11.34
CA GLU A 3 -20.23 9.72 10.49
C GLU A 3 -19.04 10.27 11.30
N ASN A 4 -19.30 10.63 12.57
CA ASN A 4 -18.27 11.12 13.47
C ASN A 4 -17.27 10.01 13.85
N ASP A 5 -17.76 8.78 14.06
CA ASP A 5 -16.90 7.62 14.33
C ASP A 5 -15.97 7.32 13.14
N LEU A 6 -16.49 7.43 11.91
CA LEU A 6 -15.70 7.27 10.70
C LEU A 6 -14.61 8.34 10.57
N LYS A 7 -14.94 9.61 10.83
CA LYS A 7 -13.95 10.71 10.80
C LYS A 7 -12.84 10.47 11.83
N ASN A 8 -13.20 10.09 13.05
CA ASN A 8 -12.23 9.79 14.10
C ASN A 8 -11.34 8.61 13.74
N TYR A 9 -11.90 7.55 13.15
CA TYR A 9 -11.15 6.40 12.66
C TYR A 9 -10.14 6.79 11.58
N TYR A 10 -10.55 7.58 10.58
CA TYR A 10 -9.64 8.05 9.53
C TYR A 10 -8.54 8.95 10.07
N LEU A 11 -8.85 9.82 11.03
CA LEU A 11 -7.86 10.67 11.69
C LEU A 11 -6.84 9.83 12.47
N MET A 12 -7.31 8.81 13.19
CA MET A 12 -6.44 7.87 13.91
C MET A 12 -5.51 7.13 12.94
N LEU A 13 -6.05 6.59 11.84
CA LEU A 13 -5.24 5.91 10.83
C LEU A 13 -4.16 6.84 10.25
N LYS A 14 -4.51 8.10 9.94
CA LYS A 14 -3.54 9.07 9.43
C LYS A 14 -2.39 9.28 10.42
N LYS A 15 -2.69 9.38 11.72
CA LYS A 15 -1.67 9.51 12.77
C LYS A 15 -0.79 8.25 12.86
N ILE A 16 -1.38 7.06 12.83
CA ILE A 16 -0.63 5.80 12.87
C ILE A 16 0.35 5.71 11.69
N PHE A 17 -0.10 6.02 10.47
CA PHE A 17 0.77 5.96 9.31
C PHE A 17 1.87 7.03 9.34
N SER A 18 1.60 8.22 9.89
CA SER A 18 2.62 9.26 10.11
C SER A 18 3.72 8.77 11.06
N VAL A 19 3.34 8.16 12.19
CA VAL A 19 4.32 7.60 13.14
C VAL A 19 5.10 6.44 12.52
N ALA A 20 4.44 5.57 11.75
CA ALA A 20 5.11 4.49 11.04
C ALA A 20 6.16 5.03 10.05
N GLU A 21 5.85 6.11 9.34
CA GLU A 21 6.76 6.76 8.40
C GLU A 21 8.03 7.30 9.09
N GLU A 22 7.88 7.92 10.27
CA GLU A 22 9.02 8.40 11.08
C GLU A 22 9.93 7.25 11.57
N LEU A 23 9.39 6.04 11.68
CA LEU A 23 10.11 4.85 12.15
C LEU A 23 10.76 4.03 11.05
N GLU A 24 10.49 4.33 9.76
CA GLU A 24 10.98 3.56 8.61
C GLU A 24 12.50 3.33 8.66
N ASN A 25 13.28 4.39 8.92
CA ASN A 25 14.75 4.28 8.93
C ASN A 25 15.30 3.53 10.15
N ARG A 26 14.54 3.46 11.25
CA ARG A 26 15.00 2.83 12.49
C ARG A 26 14.59 1.36 12.58
N TYR A 27 13.42 1.02 12.06
CA TYR A 27 12.82 -0.31 12.15
C TYR A 27 12.22 -0.75 10.80
N PRO A 28 13.00 -0.78 9.71
CA PRO A 28 12.45 -0.93 8.37
C PRO A 28 11.72 -2.27 8.17
N GLU A 29 12.22 -3.37 8.72
CA GLU A 29 11.58 -4.69 8.59
C GLU A 29 10.23 -4.75 9.31
N GLN A 30 10.13 -4.14 10.49
CA GLN A 30 8.89 -4.10 11.27
C GLN A 30 7.85 -3.20 10.59
N ILE A 31 8.29 -2.05 10.07
CA ILE A 31 7.41 -1.14 9.34
C ILE A 31 6.96 -1.75 8.01
N LEU A 32 7.83 -2.47 7.30
CA LEU A 32 7.47 -3.23 6.11
C LEU A 32 6.33 -4.21 6.42
N LYS A 33 6.50 -5.05 7.45
CA LYS A 33 5.47 -6.02 7.87
C LYS A 33 4.16 -5.33 8.26
N PHE A 34 4.24 -4.19 8.96
CA PHE A 34 3.08 -3.39 9.31
C PHE A 34 2.33 -2.88 8.07
N TYR A 35 3.06 -2.35 7.08
CA TYR A 35 2.45 -1.89 5.82
C TYR A 35 1.86 -3.02 5.00
N GLU A 36 2.52 -4.17 4.92
CA GLU A 36 1.99 -5.37 4.25
C GLU A 36 0.65 -5.83 4.88
N LEU A 37 0.54 -5.79 6.22
CA LEU A 37 -0.72 -6.09 6.92
C LEU A 37 -1.83 -5.06 6.66
N SER A 38 -1.46 -3.83 6.28
CA SER A 38 -2.42 -2.78 5.93
C SER A 38 -2.93 -2.86 4.49
N VAL A 39 -2.31 -3.69 3.64
CA VAL A 39 -2.76 -3.90 2.27
C VAL A 39 -4.08 -4.68 2.30
N GLY A 40 -5.13 -4.11 1.71
CA GLY A 40 -6.42 -4.77 1.59
C GLY A 40 -6.39 -5.97 0.64
N ASN A 41 -7.51 -6.67 0.53
CA ASN A 41 -7.60 -7.82 -0.38
C ASN A 41 -7.46 -7.37 -1.85
N LEU A 42 -6.43 -7.88 -2.53
CA LEU A 42 -6.11 -7.57 -3.93
C LEU A 42 -6.68 -8.60 -4.93
N ASP A 43 -7.22 -9.71 -4.45
CA ASP A 43 -7.66 -10.83 -5.29
C ASP A 43 -9.15 -10.74 -5.67
N ILE A 44 -9.90 -9.79 -5.08
CA ILE A 44 -11.32 -9.56 -5.38
C ILE A 44 -11.53 -8.37 -6.32
N SER A 45 -12.50 -8.50 -7.22
CA SER A 45 -13.00 -7.37 -8.00
C SER A 45 -13.80 -6.44 -7.08
N THR A 46 -13.49 -5.15 -7.11
CA THR A 46 -14.16 -4.13 -6.27
C THR A 46 -14.14 -2.77 -6.98
N THR A 47 -14.57 -1.72 -6.27
CA THR A 47 -14.65 -0.36 -6.81
C THR A 47 -13.27 0.28 -6.98
N ARG A 48 -13.14 1.22 -7.92
CA ARG A 48 -11.94 2.05 -8.11
C ARG A 48 -11.49 2.74 -6.82
N LYS A 49 -12.44 3.18 -5.96
CA LYS A 49 -12.14 3.75 -4.65
C LYS A 49 -11.36 2.80 -3.74
N ILE A 50 -11.68 1.50 -3.78
CA ILE A 50 -10.95 0.49 -2.99
C ILE A 50 -9.60 0.18 -3.64
N TYR A 51 -9.53 0.09 -4.97
CA TYR A 51 -8.25 -0.06 -5.67
C TYR A 51 -7.28 1.08 -5.37
N SER A 52 -7.73 2.33 -5.41
CA SER A 52 -6.93 3.51 -5.04
C SER A 52 -6.40 3.43 -3.60
N LYS A 53 -7.24 3.00 -2.64
CA LYS A 53 -6.79 2.78 -1.25
C LYS A 53 -5.72 1.69 -1.16
N ASN A 54 -5.89 0.60 -1.89
CA ASN A 54 -4.92 -0.50 -1.95
C ASN A 54 -3.62 -0.07 -2.62
N ALA A 55 -3.69 0.72 -3.69
CA ALA A 55 -2.53 1.29 -4.37
C ALA A 55 -1.70 2.16 -3.42
N VAL A 56 -2.35 3.01 -2.62
CA VAL A 56 -1.67 3.81 -1.58
C VAL A 56 -1.01 2.93 -0.52
N ALA A 57 -1.65 1.82 -0.10
CA ALA A 57 -1.04 0.89 0.84
C ALA A 57 0.20 0.20 0.25
N VAL A 58 0.11 -0.28 -1.00
CA VAL A 58 1.23 -0.91 -1.72
C VAL A 58 2.36 0.10 -2.01
N ALA A 59 2.05 1.37 -2.25
CA ALA A 59 3.05 2.42 -2.42
C ALA A 59 3.94 2.58 -1.17
N ARG A 60 3.38 2.39 0.04
CA ARG A 60 4.18 2.39 1.28
C ARG A 60 5.11 1.18 1.36
N VAL A 61 4.65 0.00 0.95
CA VAL A 61 5.50 -1.20 0.84
C VAL A 61 6.66 -0.95 -0.12
N ARG A 62 6.36 -0.39 -1.31
CA ARG A 62 7.38 -0.01 -2.31
C ARG A 62 8.40 0.94 -1.72
N ARG A 63 7.95 2.00 -1.04
CA ARG A 63 8.83 2.98 -0.40
C ARG A 63 9.81 2.32 0.57
N VAL A 64 9.33 1.47 1.47
CA VAL A 64 10.21 0.81 2.44
C VAL A 64 11.18 -0.13 1.75
N LEU A 65 10.72 -0.96 0.82
CA LEU A 65 11.60 -1.89 0.09
C LEU A 65 12.65 -1.15 -0.75
N VAL A 66 12.24 -0.17 -1.55
CA VAL A 66 13.11 0.46 -2.55
C VAL A 66 13.87 1.64 -1.97
N ASP A 67 13.20 2.57 -1.30
CA ASP A 67 13.79 3.84 -0.91
C ASP A 67 14.54 3.73 0.42
N VAL A 68 14.04 2.93 1.36
CA VAL A 68 14.63 2.77 2.69
C VAL A 68 15.63 1.62 2.71
N MET A 69 15.20 0.41 2.34
CA MET A 69 16.02 -0.81 2.44
C MET A 69 16.89 -1.09 1.21
N LYS A 70 16.68 -0.36 0.10
CA LYS A 70 17.39 -0.57 -1.19
C LYS A 70 17.25 -1.98 -1.77
N LYS A 71 16.16 -2.67 -1.47
CA LYS A 71 15.81 -4.03 -1.91
C LYS A 71 14.91 -4.02 -3.14
N THR A 72 15.40 -3.44 -4.24
CA THR A 72 14.63 -3.30 -5.49
C THR A 72 14.18 -4.65 -6.07
N ASP A 73 14.97 -5.72 -5.91
CA ASP A 73 14.59 -7.04 -6.42
C ASP A 73 13.46 -7.70 -5.62
N GLU A 74 13.38 -7.43 -4.31
CA GLU A 74 12.23 -7.86 -3.50
C GLU A 74 10.96 -7.11 -3.93
N TRP A 75 11.06 -5.80 -4.19
CA TRP A 75 9.97 -5.02 -4.77
C TRP A 75 9.48 -5.58 -6.10
N LYS A 76 10.39 -5.87 -7.05
CA LYS A 76 10.03 -6.44 -8.35
C LYS A 76 9.25 -7.76 -8.20
N LYS A 77 9.70 -8.66 -7.32
CA LYS A 77 9.00 -9.93 -7.04
C LYS A 77 7.60 -9.69 -6.46
N TYR A 78 7.49 -8.77 -5.50
CA TYR A 78 6.23 -8.41 -4.87
C TYR A 78 5.24 -7.82 -5.88
N ALA A 79 5.67 -6.81 -6.64
CA ALA A 79 4.85 -6.13 -7.65
C ALA A 79 4.44 -7.08 -8.78
N LEU A 80 5.34 -7.94 -9.26
CA LEU A 80 5.05 -8.90 -10.32
C LEU A 80 3.90 -9.86 -9.95
N ARG A 81 3.87 -10.33 -8.69
CA ARG A 81 2.78 -11.18 -8.21
C ARG A 81 1.44 -10.45 -8.28
N ILE A 82 1.39 -9.20 -7.83
CA ILE A 82 0.15 -8.40 -7.85
C ILE A 82 -0.29 -8.13 -9.29
N LYS A 83 0.64 -7.73 -10.17
CA LYS A 83 0.37 -7.47 -11.60
C LYS A 83 -0.19 -8.70 -12.28
N THR A 84 0.45 -9.86 -12.10
CA THR A 84 0.01 -11.13 -12.69
C THR A 84 -1.39 -11.53 -12.23
N ASN A 85 -1.66 -11.46 -10.93
CA ASN A 85 -2.98 -11.80 -10.37
C ASN A 85 -4.09 -10.85 -10.86
N ASN A 86 -3.74 -9.62 -11.23
CA ASN A 86 -4.69 -8.57 -11.63
C ASN A 86 -4.56 -8.16 -13.10
N ALA A 87 -3.91 -8.96 -13.95
CA ALA A 87 -3.61 -8.58 -15.34
C ALA A 87 -4.87 -8.30 -16.17
N LYS A 88 -5.99 -8.95 -15.85
CA LYS A 88 -7.29 -8.79 -16.53
C LYS A 88 -8.16 -7.67 -15.97
N ARG A 89 -7.62 -6.83 -15.07
CA ARG A 89 -8.36 -5.75 -14.40
C ARG A 89 -7.73 -4.39 -14.75
N PRO A 90 -8.05 -3.79 -15.92
CA PRO A 90 -7.41 -2.55 -16.35
C PRO A 90 -7.63 -1.40 -15.35
N ALA A 91 -8.84 -1.24 -14.83
CA ALA A 91 -9.13 -0.24 -13.80
C ALA A 91 -8.35 -0.47 -12.48
N PHE A 92 -7.88 -1.68 -12.19
CA PHE A 92 -6.96 -1.90 -11.06
C PHE A 92 -5.57 -1.39 -11.41
N GLN A 93 -5.08 -1.72 -12.61
CA GLN A 93 -3.76 -1.30 -13.09
C GLN A 93 -3.65 0.22 -13.17
N ASP A 94 -4.68 0.91 -13.66
CA ASP A 94 -4.73 2.38 -13.75
C ASP A 94 -4.53 3.04 -12.38
N GLU A 95 -5.25 2.57 -11.37
CA GLU A 95 -5.20 3.15 -10.01
C GLU A 95 -3.84 2.91 -9.35
N PHE A 96 -3.19 1.79 -9.65
CA PHE A 96 -1.83 1.48 -9.17
C PHE A 96 -0.78 2.31 -9.90
N ALA A 97 -0.87 2.41 -11.23
CA ALA A 97 0.02 3.23 -12.06
C ALA A 97 -0.03 4.71 -11.69
N GLY A 98 -1.18 5.21 -11.24
CA GLY A 98 -1.34 6.60 -10.82
C GLY A 98 -0.61 6.97 -9.53
N VAL A 99 -0.19 5.99 -8.71
CA VAL A 99 0.36 6.24 -7.36
C VAL A 99 1.76 5.66 -7.16
N ILE A 100 2.10 4.54 -7.82
CA ILE A 100 3.35 3.81 -7.57
C ILE A 100 4.37 4.16 -8.66
N PRO A 101 5.49 4.84 -8.32
CA PRO A 101 6.50 5.25 -9.29
C PRO A 101 7.35 4.04 -9.70
N ASP A 102 6.98 3.38 -10.81
CA ASP A 102 7.52 2.11 -11.38
C ASP A 102 6.54 0.92 -11.46
N TRP A 103 5.23 1.18 -11.34
CA TRP A 103 4.19 0.22 -11.73
C TRP A 103 4.20 -0.08 -13.22
#